data_AF-A0A5C6Z6P4-F1
#
_entry.id   AF-A0A5C6Z6P4-F1
#
_cell.length_a   1.000
_cell.length_b   1.000
_cell.length_c   1.000
_cell.angle_alpha   90.00
_cell.angle_beta   90.00
_cell.angle_gamma   90.00
#
_symmetry.space_group_name_H-M   'P 1'
#
loop_
_entity.id
_entity.type
_entity.pdbx_description
1 polymer ?
#
loop_
_entity_poly.entity_id
_entity_poly.type
_entity_poly.pdbx_seq_one_letter_code
_entity_poly.pdbx_strand_id
1 'polypeptide(L)' 'MSTSPSASLIAAASAAAGHQQFPGGTLYVVATPIGNLADLSLRAIHVLGLVDAVACEDTRVSAQLLRWLGLHKPLLAL' A
#
# COMPACT_ATOMS: atom_id res chain seq x y z
N MET A 1 12.07 -21.98 6.54
CA MET A 1 12.08 -20.64 5.94
C MET A 1 10.62 -20.20 5.80
N SER A 2 10.06 -19.55 6.83
CA SER A 2 8.64 -19.17 6.82
C SER A 2 8.48 -17.83 6.11
N THR A 3 7.97 -17.82 4.89
CA THR A 3 7.64 -16.59 4.17
C THR A 3 6.38 -15.98 4.78
N SER A 4 6.47 -14.76 5.31
CA SER A 4 5.31 -14.05 5.84
C SER A 4 4.27 -13.83 4.72
N PRO A 5 2.96 -14.01 4.97
CA PRO A 5 1.91 -13.80 3.98
C PRO A 5 1.96 -12.40 3.35
N SER A 6 2.35 -11.37 4.10
CA SER A 6 2.52 -10.00 3.60
C SER A 6 3.64 -9.89 2.56
N ALA A 7 4.76 -10.62 2.74
CA ALA A 7 5.87 -10.60 1.78
C ALA A 7 5.45 -11.21 0.43
N SER A 8 4.60 -12.25 0.45
CA SER A 8 4.03 -12.85 -0.76
C SER A 8 3.13 -11.85 -1.52
N LEU A 9 2.30 -11.09 -0.79
CA LEU A 9 1.44 -10.06 -1.39
C LEU A 9 2.23 -8.91 -2.02
N ILE A 10 3.30 -8.44 -1.36
CA ILE A 10 4.18 -7.41 -1.93
C ILE A 10 4.86 -7.90 -3.22
N ALA A 11 5.34 -9.15 -3.23
CA ALA A 11 5.94 -9.75 -4.42
C ALA A 11 4.92 -9.87 -5.56
N ALA A 12 3.70 -10.34 -5.27
CA ALA A 12 2.61 -10.41 -6.25
C ALA A 12 2.22 -9.03 -6.78
N ALA A 13 2.16 -8.01 -5.91
CA ALA A 13 1.88 -6.63 -6.30
C ALA A 13 2.95 -6.07 -7.23
N SER A 14 4.23 -6.32 -6.92
CA SER A 14 5.34 -5.93 -7.80
C SER A 14 5.29 -6.65 -9.15
N ALA A 15 4.99 -7.95 -9.19
CA ALA A 15 4.87 -8.70 -10.44
C ALA A 15 3.71 -8.18 -11.31
N ALA A 16 2.55 -7.88 -10.69
CA ALA A 16 1.35 -7.46 -11.40
C ALA A 16 1.39 -5.99 -11.87
N ALA A 17 2.01 -5.09 -11.11
CA ALA A 17 1.94 -3.65 -11.38
C ALA A 17 3.31 -2.98 -11.64
N GLY A 18 4.43 -3.62 -11.35
CA GLY A 18 5.76 -3.00 -11.41
C GLY A 18 6.27 -2.63 -12.80
N HIS A 19 5.63 -3.12 -13.86
CA HIS A 19 5.94 -2.74 -15.24
C HIS A 19 5.22 -1.45 -15.70
N GLN A 20 4.31 -0.90 -14.88
CA GLN A 20 3.63 0.35 -15.17
C GLN A 20 4.55 1.55 -14.89
N GLN A 21 4.21 2.72 -15.43
CA GLN A 21 4.94 3.96 -15.14
C GLN A 21 4.45 4.59 -13.83
N PHE A 22 5.40 4.89 -12.93
CA PHE A 22 5.18 5.62 -11.69
C PHE A 22 6.09 6.86 -11.65
N PRO A 23 5.69 7.98 -12.28
CA PRO A 23 6.53 9.18 -12.32
C PRO A 23 6.77 9.76 -10.93
N GLY A 24 7.97 10.31 -10.71
CA GLY A 24 8.27 11.07 -9.48
C GLY A 24 7.43 12.34 -9.38
N GLY A 25 7.24 12.85 -8.15
CA GLY A 25 6.45 14.06 -7.91
C GLY A 25 4.96 13.89 -8.19
N THR A 26 4.42 12.69 -7.99
CA THR A 26 3.03 12.34 -8.33
C THR A 26 2.20 12.08 -7.08
N LEU A 27 0.98 12.61 -7.04
CA LEU A 27 -0.04 12.22 -6.06
C LEU A 27 -0.83 11.02 -6.58
N TYR A 28 -0.84 9.93 -5.83
CA TYR A 28 -1.65 8.76 -6.12
C TYR A 28 -2.89 8.72 -5.23
N VAL A 29 -4.06 8.69 -5.85
CA VAL A 29 -5.33 8.45 -5.14
C VAL A 29 -5.60 6.96 -5.13
N VAL A 30 -5.73 6.39 -3.93
CA VAL A 30 -5.93 4.96 -3.70
C VAL A 30 -7.22 4.77 -2.91
N ALA A 31 -8.10 3.89 -3.39
CA ALA A 31 -9.27 3.49 -2.63
C ALA A 31 -8.84 2.64 -1.42
N THR A 32 -9.27 3.04 -0.22
CA THR A 32 -9.09 2.23 1.00
C THR A 32 -10.15 1.14 1.08
N PRO A 33 -9.85 -0.03 1.68
CA PRO A 33 -10.82 -1.08 1.86
C PRO A 33 -12.01 -0.61 2.72
N ILE A 34 -13.20 -1.15 2.47
CA ILE A 34 -14.41 -0.83 3.25
C ILE A 34 -14.61 -1.78 4.45
N GLY A 35 -13.51 -2.39 4.90
CA GLY A 35 -13.48 -3.36 5.99
C GLY A 35 -12.97 -4.75 5.60
N ASN A 36 -12.81 -5.05 4.31
CA ASN A 36 -12.22 -6.30 3.82
C ASN A 36 -10.90 -6.04 3.09
N LEU A 37 -9.78 -6.55 3.63
CA LEU A 37 -8.45 -6.33 3.04
C LEU A 37 -8.32 -6.83 1.59
N ALA A 38 -9.15 -7.79 1.18
CA ALA A 38 -9.19 -8.27 -0.21
C ALA A 38 -9.73 -7.24 -1.21
N ASP A 39 -10.33 -6.14 -0.74
CA ASP A 39 -10.78 -5.04 -1.59
C ASP A 39 -9.60 -4.21 -2.13
N LEU A 40 -8.41 -4.34 -1.53
CA LEU A 40 -7.21 -3.62 -1.96
C LEU A 40 -6.65 -4.24 -3.25
N SER A 41 -6.55 -3.44 -4.31
CA SER A 41 -5.94 -3.91 -5.56
C SER A 41 -4.43 -4.14 -5.41
N LEU A 42 -3.86 -5.07 -6.19
CA LEU A 42 -2.41 -5.27 -6.28
C LEU A 42 -1.67 -3.99 -6.68
N ARG A 43 -2.28 -3.14 -7.51
CA ARG A 43 -1.71 -1.84 -7.89
C ARG A 43 -1.66 -0.87 -6.70
N ALA A 44 -2.70 -0.84 -5.88
CA ALA A 44 -2.73 -0.04 -4.65
C ALA A 44 -1.64 -0.49 -3.67
N ILE A 45 -1.50 -1.80 -3.46
CA ILE A 45 -0.42 -2.36 -2.63
C ILE A 45 0.95 -1.93 -3.15
N HIS A 46 1.17 -2.03 -4.47
CA HIS A 46 2.44 -1.63 -5.08
C HIS A 46 2.72 -0.14 -4.89
N VAL A 47 1.74 0.73 -5.15
CA VAL A 47 1.85 2.18 -4.94
C VAL A 47 2.15 2.52 -3.48
N LEU A 48 1.44 1.91 -2.52
CA LEU A 48 1.70 2.12 -1.09
C LEU A 48 3.12 1.71 -0.69
N GLY A 49 3.72 0.74 -1.39
CA GLY A 49 5.13 0.37 -1.23
C GLY A 49 6.12 1.38 -1.80
N LEU A 50 5.74 2.10 -2.87
CA LEU A 50 6.61 3.05 -3.58
C LEU A 50 6.63 4.45 -2.95
N VAL A 51 5.48 4.97 -2.50
CA VAL A 51 5.35 6.38 -2.08
C VAL A 51 6.20 6.71 -0.85
N ASP A 52 6.63 7.97 -0.74
CA ASP A 52 7.42 8.47 0.39
C ASP A 52 6.57 8.70 1.66
N ALA A 53 5.29 9.03 1.49
CA ALA A 53 4.34 9.26 2.58
C ALA A 53 2.91 8.93 2.14
N VAL A 54 2.03 8.66 3.09
CA VAL A 54 0.60 8.45 2.87
C VAL A 54 -0.19 9.51 3.62
N ALA A 55 -0.94 10.32 2.88
CA ALA A 55 -1.87 11.28 3.46
C ALA A 55 -3.25 10.62 3.63
N CYS A 56 -3.86 10.74 4.81
CA CYS A 56 -5.13 10.09 5.13
C CYS A 56 -5.90 10.83 6.24
N GLU A 57 -7.22 10.73 6.20
CA GLU A 57 -8.13 11.33 7.20
C GLU A 57 -7.98 10.61 8.56
N ASP A 58 -8.33 9.32 8.66
CA ASP A 58 -8.00 8.53 9.86
C ASP A 58 -6.65 7.82 9.75
N THR A 59 -5.65 8.38 10.43
CA THR A 59 -4.29 7.81 10.51
C THR A 59 -4.22 6.47 11.25
N ARG A 60 -5.18 6.15 12.14
CA ARG A 60 -5.17 4.89 12.90
C ARG A 60 -5.55 3.71 12.00
N VAL A 61 -6.57 3.90 11.17
CA VAL A 61 -7.01 2.92 10.17
C VAL A 61 -5.90 2.68 9.14
N SER A 62 -5.34 3.75 8.60
CA SER A 62 -4.25 3.68 7.62
C SER A 62 -2.99 3.03 8.20
N ALA A 63 -2.65 3.32 9.47
CA ALA A 63 -1.54 2.67 10.15
C ALA A 63 -1.77 1.15 10.30
N GLN A 64 -2.99 0.71 10.57
CA GLN A 64 -3.30 -0.72 10.66
C GLN A 64 -3.18 -1.41 9.30
N LEU A 65 -3.67 -0.78 8.23
CA LEU A 65 -3.53 -1.28 6.86
C LEU A 65 -2.05 -1.46 6.49
N LEU A 66 -1.22 -0.43 6.71
CA LEU A 66 0.21 -0.48 6.41
C LEU A 66 0.92 -1.58 7.22
N ARG A 67 0.60 -1.71 8.52
CA ARG A 67 1.15 -2.80 9.37
C ARG A 67 0.80 -4.19 8.82
N TRP A 68 -0.44 -4.40 8.37
CA TRP A 68 -0.83 -5.69 7.81
C TRP A 68 -0.07 -6.01 6.51
N LEU A 69 0.17 -5.00 5.68
CA LEU A 69 0.99 -5.12 4.47
C LEU A 69 2.50 -5.24 4.76
N GLY A 70 2.93 -5.09 6.00
CA GLY A 70 4.36 -5.05 6.36
C GLY A 70 5.07 -3.79 5.84
N LEU A 71 4.32 -2.71 5.63
CA LEU A 71 4.83 -1.43 5.13
C LEU A 71 5.00 -0.43 6.27
N HIS A 72 6.06 0.35 6.18
CA HIS A 72 6.36 1.43 7.12
C HIS A 72 6.51 2.72 6.33
N LYS A 73 5.48 3.57 6.36
CA LYS A 73 5.46 4.87 5.68
C LYS A 73 5.05 5.97 6.66
N PRO A 74 5.64 7.17 6.58
CA PRO A 74 5.12 8.35 7.25
C PRO A 74 3.64 8.55 6.91
N LEU A 75 2.82 8.78 7.93
CA LEU A 75 1.42 9.15 7.78
C LEU A 75 1.27 10.65 8.00
N LEU A 76 0.59 11.30 7.06
CA LEU A 76 0.22 12.70 7.15
C LEU A 76 -1.30 12.76 7.40
N ALA A 77 -1.71 13.41 8.49
CA ALA A 77 -3.12 13.65 8.75
C ALA A 77 -3.62 14.78 7.84
N LEU A 78 -4.82 14.60 7.27
CA LEU A 78 -5.53 15.61 6.48
C LEU A 78 -6.81 16.05 7.19
#